data_AF-H0EDJ5-F1
#
_entry.id   AF-H0EDJ5-F1
#
_cell.length_a   1.000
_cell.length_b   1.000
_cell.length_c   1.000
_cell.angle_alpha   90.00
_cell.angle_beta   90.00
_cell.angle_gamma   90.00
#
_symmetry.space_group_name_H-M   'P 1'
#
loop_
_entity.id
_entity.type
_entity.pdbx_description
1 polymer ?
#
loop_
_entity_poly.entity_id
_entity_poly.type
_entity_poly.pdbx_seq_one_letter_code
_entity_poly.pdbx_strand_id
1 'polypeptide(L)'
;MGAAEQIRSWIQKASEVINGLDGDDDVEWAAAGGREGLAEVDNAISRFEELINVYVSAIESLQNRPDIATVPGEELKRVVLQVETILKEWEKIRKTLKGVKNSVEIAMEWEELWNTVLGDIGNEMDILSRLVFEMEEKRHKTLLEEAGGDLDINELKTIVEETPPSKRSQANNRYSITAFPMSPGSPNTPTTSMAPDDSSLLALFARMQPLRASLDFLPMRLSSFHSRADNIFPTACEELETRRESLEKSYTSLEKDAQSLRHEIGEDKWVLIFRGASRKNQKMYESVERSVMKLKAAVETGLHLNNPATMGKQIESYESKKTHYGPAIEQVLFIIENGVKDRSTVNGEILRLHSDMQGKWNNLKEQMAELDVSLEEIQADKRNQQLRDSISSMVSNDRSTIGSFNDTPGSSPASSVIMTGLNVNEELLPFHQHNYLSELVLLVSQIKPRLQ
;
A
#
# COMPACT_ATOMS: atom_id res chain seq x y z
N MET A 1 61.31 0.54 56.73
CA MET A 1 60.61 -0.44 55.89
C MET A 1 61.61 -1.10 54.95
N GLY A 2 61.54 -2.41 54.77
CA GLY A 2 62.24 -3.12 53.69
C GLY A 2 61.46 -3.05 52.38
N ALA A 3 62.14 -3.29 51.25
CA ALA A 3 61.52 -3.23 49.92
C ALA A 3 60.29 -4.16 49.79
N ALA A 4 60.36 -5.36 50.39
CA ALA A 4 59.25 -6.31 50.39
C ALA A 4 58.01 -5.84 51.19
N GLU A 5 58.19 -5.02 52.23
CA GLU A 5 57.06 -4.40 52.95
C GLU A 5 56.41 -3.31 52.11
N GLN A 6 57.22 -2.55 51.37
CA GLN A 6 56.73 -1.53 50.43
C GLN A 6 55.94 -2.17 49.28
N ILE A 7 56.44 -3.26 48.69
CA ILE A 7 55.73 -4.02 47.65
C ILE A 7 54.38 -4.52 48.17
N ARG A 8 54.32 -5.13 49.38
CA ARG A 8 53.03 -5.57 49.95
C ARG A 8 52.06 -4.43 50.25
N SER A 9 52.54 -3.27 50.70
CA SER A 9 51.70 -2.08 50.89
C SER A 9 51.13 -1.53 49.57
N TRP A 10 51.90 -1.59 48.48
CA TRP A 10 51.42 -1.24 47.13
C TRP A 10 50.44 -2.27 46.57
N ILE A 11 50.71 -3.56 46.74
CA ILE A 11 49.82 -4.67 46.41
C ILE A 11 48.45 -4.49 47.10
N GLN A 12 48.44 -4.16 48.40
CA GLN A 12 47.19 -3.92 49.11
C GLN A 12 46.41 -2.75 48.49
N LYS A 13 47.05 -1.59 48.28
CA LYS A 13 46.41 -0.42 47.64
C LYS A 13 45.92 -0.69 46.23
N ALA A 14 46.68 -1.44 45.43
CA ALA A 14 46.27 -1.84 44.10
C ALA A 14 45.03 -2.74 44.17
N SER A 15 44.95 -3.70 45.09
CA SER A 15 43.74 -4.49 45.30
C SER A 15 42.56 -3.65 45.80
N GLU A 16 42.78 -2.64 46.66
CA GLU A 16 41.73 -1.73 47.12
C GLU A 16 41.17 -0.89 45.95
N VAL A 17 42.03 -0.36 45.08
CA VAL A 17 41.62 0.43 43.91
C VAL A 17 41.00 -0.42 42.81
N ILE A 18 41.52 -1.62 42.51
CA ILE A 18 40.94 -2.51 41.49
C ILE A 18 39.57 -3.04 41.94
N ASN A 19 39.40 -3.39 43.22
CA ASN A 19 38.10 -3.81 43.74
C ASN A 19 37.12 -2.64 43.77
N GLY A 20 37.59 -1.40 44.01
CA GLY A 20 36.80 -0.18 43.85
C GLY A 20 36.60 0.26 42.39
N LEU A 21 37.08 -0.54 41.43
CA LEU A 21 36.78 -0.43 40.00
C LEU A 21 35.93 -1.61 39.48
N ASP A 22 35.52 -2.54 40.34
CA ASP A 22 34.54 -3.57 39.99
C ASP A 22 33.14 -2.97 40.21
N GLY A 23 32.30 -2.99 39.17
CA GLY A 23 30.97 -2.35 39.22
C GLY A 23 29.89 -3.17 39.92
N ASP A 24 30.22 -4.37 40.39
CA ASP A 24 29.26 -5.45 40.66
C ASP A 24 28.29 -5.64 39.47
N ASP A 25 27.05 -5.15 39.56
CA ASP A 25 25.99 -5.21 38.54
C ASP A 25 25.67 -3.80 37.93
N ASP A 26 26.38 -2.75 38.36
CA ASP A 26 26.21 -1.38 37.85
C ASP A 26 26.96 -1.18 36.52
N VAL A 27 26.23 -1.42 35.42
CA VAL A 27 26.73 -1.32 34.05
C VAL A 27 27.01 0.13 33.62
N GLU A 28 26.23 1.11 34.09
CA GLU A 28 26.44 2.52 33.77
C GLU A 28 27.74 3.04 34.41
N TRP A 29 27.95 2.70 35.68
CA TRP A 29 29.19 3.00 36.38
C TRP A 29 30.39 2.31 35.70
N ALA A 30 30.25 1.06 35.27
CA ALA A 30 31.35 0.33 34.62
C ALA A 30 31.72 0.92 33.25
N ALA A 31 30.73 1.31 32.44
CA ALA A 31 30.93 1.93 31.12
C ALA A 31 31.59 3.32 31.22
N ALA A 32 31.27 4.10 32.27
CA ALA A 32 31.78 5.44 32.49
C ALA A 32 32.99 5.49 33.43
N GLY A 33 32.77 5.30 34.74
CA GLY A 33 33.78 5.44 35.79
C GLY A 33 34.82 4.33 35.78
N GLY A 34 34.39 3.08 35.54
CA GLY A 34 35.28 1.93 35.36
C GLY A 34 36.26 2.16 34.21
N ARG A 35 35.72 2.54 33.04
CA ARG A 35 36.49 2.88 31.83
C ARG A 35 37.49 4.02 32.04
N GLU A 36 37.12 5.10 32.72
CA GLU A 36 38.01 6.25 32.95
C GLU A 36 39.20 5.86 33.85
N GLY A 37 38.93 5.22 35.00
CA GLY A 37 39.98 4.81 35.95
C GLY A 37 40.86 3.65 35.48
N LEU A 38 40.34 2.75 34.64
CA LEU A 38 41.03 1.55 34.18
C LEU A 38 42.35 1.85 33.47
N ALA A 39 42.42 2.93 32.67
CA ALA A 39 43.63 3.30 31.95
C ALA A 39 44.78 3.73 32.88
N GLU A 40 44.48 4.45 33.96
CA GLU A 40 45.49 4.85 34.95
C GLU A 40 45.98 3.65 35.76
N VAL A 41 45.06 2.77 36.15
CA VAL A 41 45.35 1.57 36.95
C VAL A 41 46.15 0.53 36.18
N ASP A 42 45.87 0.32 34.89
CA ASP A 42 46.67 -0.56 34.04
C ASP A 42 48.11 -0.05 33.83
N ASN A 43 48.26 1.28 33.68
CA ASN A 43 49.58 1.93 33.65
C ASN A 43 50.32 1.79 35.00
N ALA A 44 49.62 1.88 36.14
CA ALA A 44 50.22 1.68 37.45
C ALA A 44 50.68 0.23 37.64
N ILE A 45 49.83 -0.75 37.30
CA ILE A 45 50.11 -2.19 37.41
C ILE A 45 51.28 -2.58 36.49
N SER A 46 51.37 -2.03 35.28
CA SER A 46 52.51 -2.25 34.38
C SER A 46 53.84 -1.84 35.01
N ARG A 47 53.89 -0.69 35.72
CA ARG A 47 55.08 -0.23 36.47
C ARG A 47 55.38 -1.08 37.70
N PHE A 48 54.36 -1.65 38.35
CA PHE A 48 54.57 -2.59 39.46
C PHE A 48 55.06 -3.96 38.98
N GLU A 49 54.77 -4.37 37.75
CA GLU A 49 55.35 -5.58 37.15
C GLU A 49 56.87 -5.46 37.00
N GLU A 50 57.37 -4.31 36.54
CA GLU A 50 58.81 -4.01 36.48
C GLU A 50 59.47 -4.12 37.87
N LEU A 51 58.86 -3.52 38.89
CA LEU A 51 59.35 -3.56 40.28
C LEU A 51 59.40 -4.98 40.85
N ILE A 52 58.41 -5.82 40.53
CA ILE A 52 58.36 -7.22 40.96
C ILE A 52 59.38 -8.07 40.21
N ASN A 53 59.60 -7.83 38.90
CA ASN A 53 60.65 -8.47 38.13
C ASN A 53 62.06 -8.13 38.67
N VAL A 54 62.29 -6.87 39.07
CA VAL A 54 63.53 -6.45 39.74
C VAL A 54 63.68 -7.12 41.12
N TYR A 55 62.60 -7.23 41.89
CA TYR A 55 62.61 -7.93 43.18
C TYR A 55 63.00 -9.40 43.00
N VAL A 56 62.33 -10.14 42.10
CA VAL A 56 62.65 -11.54 41.75
C VAL A 56 64.11 -11.69 41.31
N SER A 57 64.59 -10.84 40.40
CA SER A 57 65.99 -10.85 39.94
C SER A 57 67.00 -10.66 41.07
N ALA A 58 66.68 -9.85 42.09
CA ALA A 58 67.53 -9.65 43.26
C ALA A 58 67.55 -10.88 44.20
N ILE A 59 66.46 -11.66 44.26
CA ILE A 59 66.36 -12.89 45.05
C ILE A 59 67.13 -14.03 44.36
N GLU A 60 67.00 -14.16 43.03
CA GLU A 60 67.81 -15.08 42.24
C GLU A 60 69.31 -14.75 42.37
N SER A 61 69.65 -13.45 42.32
CA SER A 61 71.02 -12.98 42.57
C SER A 61 71.52 -13.31 43.98
N LEU A 62 70.65 -13.26 45.00
CA LEU A 62 70.97 -13.65 46.37
C LEU A 62 71.17 -15.17 46.51
N GLN A 63 70.34 -15.99 45.85
CA GLN A 63 70.46 -17.45 45.87
C GLN A 63 71.75 -17.95 45.18
N ASN A 64 72.20 -17.26 44.12
CA ASN A 64 73.40 -17.60 43.36
C ASN A 64 74.72 -17.11 44.01
N ARG A 65 74.69 -16.51 45.21
CA ARG A 65 75.90 -16.01 45.87
C ARG A 65 76.77 -17.14 46.45
N PRO A 66 78.11 -17.09 46.29
CA PRO A 66 79.01 -18.13 46.83
C PRO A 66 79.06 -18.15 48.36
N ASP A 67 78.73 -17.04 49.02
CA ASP A 67 78.67 -16.93 50.47
C ASP A 67 77.29 -17.24 51.07
N ILE A 68 76.29 -17.63 50.27
CA ILE A 68 74.92 -17.91 50.74
C ILE A 68 74.87 -19.03 51.80
N ALA A 69 75.80 -19.98 51.75
CA ALA A 69 75.94 -21.06 52.73
C ALA A 69 76.37 -20.58 54.14
N THR A 70 76.76 -19.31 54.29
CA THR A 70 77.06 -18.67 55.59
C THR A 70 75.84 -18.03 56.24
N VAL A 71 74.73 -17.86 55.49
CA VAL A 71 73.50 -17.24 55.98
C VAL A 71 72.67 -18.27 56.77
N PRO A 72 72.09 -17.93 57.93
CA PRO A 72 71.25 -18.86 58.68
C PRO A 72 70.06 -19.36 57.86
N GLY A 73 69.82 -20.68 57.84
CA GLY A 73 68.75 -21.28 57.04
C GLY A 73 67.34 -20.75 57.36
N GLU A 74 67.09 -20.34 58.60
CA GLU A 74 65.83 -19.69 58.99
C GLU A 74 65.65 -18.29 58.39
N GLU A 75 66.73 -17.59 58.08
CA GLU A 75 66.72 -16.30 57.38
C GLU A 75 66.38 -16.49 55.90
N LEU A 76 67.02 -17.49 55.27
CA LEU A 76 66.75 -17.85 53.88
C LEU A 76 65.30 -18.33 53.68
N LYS A 77 64.76 -19.13 54.63
CA LYS A 77 63.33 -19.50 54.67
C LYS A 77 62.40 -18.28 54.76
N ARG A 78 62.71 -17.31 55.63
CA ARG A 78 61.91 -16.07 55.75
C ARG A 78 61.83 -15.32 54.43
N VAL A 79 62.95 -15.19 53.71
CA VAL A 79 62.98 -14.57 52.38
C VAL A 79 62.10 -15.36 51.40
N VAL A 80 62.30 -16.68 51.25
CA VAL A 80 61.52 -17.49 50.30
C VAL A 80 60.01 -17.39 50.55
N LEU A 81 59.57 -17.51 51.82
CA LEU A 81 58.14 -17.39 52.18
C LEU A 81 57.55 -16.00 51.88
N GLN A 82 58.34 -14.94 52.08
CA GLN A 82 57.92 -13.57 51.76
C GLN A 82 57.73 -13.37 50.24
N VAL A 83 58.61 -13.97 49.44
CA VAL A 83 58.57 -13.92 47.97
C VAL A 83 57.39 -14.70 47.42
N GLU A 84 57.19 -15.93 47.90
CA GLU A 84 56.00 -16.73 47.57
C GLU A 84 54.69 -15.98 47.88
N THR A 85 54.64 -15.28 49.00
CA THR A 85 53.47 -14.48 49.41
C THR A 85 53.23 -13.33 48.43
N ILE A 86 54.28 -12.54 48.14
CA ILE A 86 54.21 -11.41 47.19
C ILE A 86 53.77 -11.86 45.80
N LEU A 87 54.30 -12.98 45.29
CA LEU A 87 53.94 -13.49 43.97
C LEU A 87 52.48 -13.99 43.91
N LYS A 88 51.98 -14.65 44.96
CA LYS A 88 50.57 -15.09 45.05
C LYS A 88 49.60 -13.89 45.17
N GLU A 89 49.98 -12.87 45.93
CA GLU A 89 49.20 -11.63 46.03
C GLU A 89 49.20 -10.84 44.69
N TRP A 90 50.33 -10.86 43.97
CA TRP A 90 50.45 -10.26 42.63
C TRP A 90 49.64 -11.00 41.56
N GLU A 91 49.67 -12.33 41.53
CA GLU A 91 48.86 -13.15 40.62
C GLU A 91 47.36 -12.85 40.81
N LYS A 92 46.91 -12.71 42.07
CA LYS A 92 45.55 -12.29 42.40
C LYS A 92 45.19 -10.93 41.77
N ILE A 93 46.08 -9.93 41.89
CA ILE A 93 45.90 -8.58 41.30
C ILE A 93 45.78 -8.63 39.78
N ARG A 94 46.63 -9.42 39.10
CA ARG A 94 46.53 -9.58 37.64
C ARG A 94 45.21 -10.25 37.24
N LYS A 95 44.71 -11.19 38.06
CA LYS A 95 43.43 -11.86 37.82
C LYS A 95 42.23 -10.93 38.04
N THR A 96 42.21 -10.12 39.11
CA THR A 96 41.11 -9.16 39.34
C THR A 96 41.11 -8.05 38.29
N LEU A 97 42.27 -7.48 37.93
CA LEU A 97 42.37 -6.53 36.82
C LEU A 97 41.81 -7.12 35.52
N LYS A 98 42.09 -8.40 35.20
CA LYS A 98 41.53 -9.04 34.01
C LYS A 98 40.00 -9.20 34.09
N GLY A 99 39.45 -9.40 35.28
CA GLY A 99 38.00 -9.36 35.53
C GLY A 99 37.42 -7.98 35.21
N VAL A 100 37.96 -6.93 35.83
CA VAL A 100 37.53 -5.53 35.62
C VAL A 100 37.66 -5.09 34.16
N LYS A 101 38.73 -5.49 33.44
CA LYS A 101 38.85 -5.24 31.99
C LYS A 101 37.69 -5.86 31.21
N ASN A 102 37.29 -7.08 31.55
CA ASN A 102 36.22 -7.81 30.88
C ASN A 102 34.83 -7.26 31.23
N SER A 103 34.60 -6.80 32.47
CA SER A 103 33.33 -6.15 32.83
C SER A 103 33.21 -4.77 32.16
N VAL A 104 34.27 -3.95 32.14
CA VAL A 104 34.28 -2.69 31.37
C VAL A 104 34.06 -2.90 29.86
N GLU A 105 34.67 -3.93 29.26
CA GLU A 105 34.46 -4.27 27.84
C GLU A 105 32.99 -4.62 27.54
N ILE A 106 32.35 -5.42 28.41
CA ILE A 106 30.93 -5.76 28.30
C ILE A 106 30.03 -4.54 28.55
N ALA A 107 30.37 -3.69 29.51
CA ALA A 107 29.61 -2.47 29.79
C ALA A 107 29.65 -1.47 28.62
N MET A 108 30.77 -1.37 27.91
CA MET A 108 30.85 -0.59 26.67
C MET A 108 30.01 -1.19 25.52
N GLU A 109 29.90 -2.52 25.42
CA GLU A 109 28.98 -3.15 24.45
C GLU A 109 27.51 -2.91 24.83
N TRP A 110 27.18 -2.92 26.12
CA TRP A 110 25.85 -2.51 26.60
C TRP A 110 25.54 -1.06 26.22
N GLU A 111 26.50 -0.14 26.40
CA GLU A 111 26.35 1.28 26.01
C GLU A 111 26.03 1.43 24.51
N GLU A 112 26.71 0.68 23.63
CA GLU A 112 26.40 0.68 22.18
C GLU A 112 25.02 0.09 21.88
N LEU A 113 24.67 -1.04 22.50
CA LEU A 113 23.36 -1.68 22.33
C LEU A 113 22.22 -0.77 22.81
N TRP A 114 22.39 -0.10 23.95
CA TRP A 114 21.38 0.78 24.54
C TRP A 114 21.25 2.11 23.78
N ASN A 115 22.35 2.86 23.62
CA ASN A 115 22.31 4.22 23.06
C ASN A 115 22.22 4.24 21.53
N THR A 116 22.87 3.31 20.83
CA THR A 116 22.81 3.25 19.36
C THR A 116 21.69 2.32 18.91
N VAL A 117 21.71 1.04 19.28
CA VAL A 117 20.79 0.06 18.65
C VAL A 117 19.34 0.25 19.12
N LEU A 118 19.10 0.27 20.42
CA LEU A 118 17.76 0.49 20.99
C LEU A 118 17.35 1.98 20.93
N GLY A 119 18.33 2.89 20.89
CA GLY A 119 18.13 4.33 20.70
C GLY A 119 17.62 4.68 19.30
N ASP A 120 18.31 4.24 18.25
CA ASP A 120 17.93 4.50 16.85
C ASP A 120 16.58 3.84 16.51
N ILE A 121 16.34 2.61 16.95
CA ILE A 121 15.06 1.91 16.76
C ILE A 121 13.92 2.67 17.47
N GLY A 122 14.15 3.20 18.68
CA GLY A 122 13.16 4.02 19.40
C GLY A 122 12.89 5.37 18.71
N ASN A 123 13.95 6.08 18.31
CA ASN A 123 13.83 7.36 17.61
C ASN A 123 13.11 7.22 16.26
N GLU A 124 13.38 6.15 15.51
CA GLU A 124 12.65 5.83 14.28
C GLU A 124 11.17 5.51 14.54
N MET A 125 10.85 4.81 15.64
CA MET A 125 9.48 4.57 16.11
C MET A 125 8.74 5.89 16.37
N ASP A 126 9.36 6.82 17.09
CA ASP A 126 8.77 8.12 17.43
C ASP A 126 8.55 8.99 16.18
N ILE A 127 9.49 8.98 15.24
CA ILE A 127 9.37 9.70 13.96
C ILE A 127 8.21 9.15 13.12
N LEU A 128 8.05 7.81 13.06
CA LEU A 128 6.95 7.17 12.32
C LEU A 128 5.60 7.35 13.02
N SER A 129 5.56 7.30 14.36
CA SER A 129 4.36 7.55 15.16
C SER A 129 3.85 8.98 14.97
N ARG A 130 4.75 9.97 14.97
CA ARG A 130 4.41 11.35 14.61
C ARG A 130 3.93 11.47 13.16
N LEU A 131 4.51 10.72 12.22
CA LEU A 131 4.08 10.75 10.81
C LEU A 131 2.65 10.20 10.64
N VAL A 132 2.28 9.12 11.35
CA VAL A 132 0.89 8.61 11.40
C VAL A 132 -0.05 9.68 11.95
N PHE A 133 0.25 10.25 13.12
CA PHE A 133 -0.55 11.31 13.73
C PHE A 133 -0.71 12.53 12.81
N GLU A 134 0.37 12.96 12.15
CA GLU A 134 0.35 14.06 11.18
C GLU A 134 -0.46 13.74 9.90
N MET A 135 -0.71 12.47 9.58
CA MET A 135 -1.58 12.07 8.48
C MET A 135 -3.04 11.97 8.93
N GLU A 136 -3.30 11.48 10.16
CA GLU A 136 -4.61 11.51 10.81
C GLU A 136 -5.12 12.95 11.00
N GLU A 137 -4.27 13.87 11.48
CA GLU A 137 -4.64 15.28 11.65
C GLU A 137 -5.00 15.93 10.30
N LYS A 138 -4.21 15.69 9.24
CA LYS A 138 -4.51 16.18 7.88
C LYS A 138 -5.84 15.63 7.38
N ARG A 139 -6.08 14.33 7.53
CA ARG A 139 -7.35 13.67 7.19
C ARG A 139 -8.53 14.30 7.93
N HIS A 140 -8.46 14.42 9.26
CA HIS A 140 -9.52 15.02 10.07
C HIS A 140 -9.79 16.49 9.69
N LYS A 141 -8.74 17.25 9.38
CA LYS A 141 -8.89 18.62 8.87
C LYS A 141 -9.60 18.65 7.51
N THR A 142 -9.20 17.82 6.56
CA THR A 142 -9.84 17.73 5.24
C THR A 142 -11.32 17.34 5.36
N LEU A 143 -11.66 16.36 6.20
CA LEU A 143 -13.05 15.97 6.47
C LEU A 143 -13.89 17.10 7.11
N LEU A 144 -13.27 17.94 7.95
CA LEU A 144 -13.94 19.12 8.53
C LEU A 144 -14.17 20.23 7.47
N GLU A 145 -13.22 20.41 6.55
CA GLU A 145 -13.36 21.34 5.42
C GLU A 145 -14.41 20.83 4.41
N GLU A 146 -14.48 19.52 4.11
CA GLU A 146 -15.57 18.92 3.32
C GLU A 146 -16.94 19.05 4.00
N ALA A 147 -17.01 18.96 5.33
CA ALA A 147 -18.25 19.11 6.08
C ALA A 147 -18.75 20.58 6.14
N GLY A 148 -17.87 21.55 5.89
CA GLY A 148 -18.18 22.99 5.93
C GLY A 148 -18.38 23.66 4.57
N GLY A 149 -17.92 23.05 3.47
CA GLY A 149 -17.89 23.66 2.13
C GLY A 149 -18.75 22.96 1.08
N ASP A 150 -19.40 23.75 0.20
CA ASP A 150 -20.04 23.23 -1.02
C ASP A 150 -18.94 22.84 -2.03
N LEU A 151 -18.60 21.54 -2.07
CA LEU A 151 -17.45 21.01 -2.82
C LEU A 151 -17.57 21.24 -4.33
N ASP A 152 -16.56 21.89 -4.92
CA ASP A 152 -16.54 22.25 -6.33
C ASP A 152 -16.63 21.00 -7.24
N ILE A 153 -17.67 20.99 -8.06
CA ILE A 153 -18.00 19.94 -9.03
C ILE A 153 -16.92 19.77 -10.11
N ASN A 154 -16.05 20.77 -10.31
CA ASN A 154 -15.00 20.74 -11.32
C ASN A 154 -13.94 19.65 -11.09
N GLU A 155 -13.53 19.37 -9.84
CA GLU A 155 -12.47 18.38 -9.56
C GLU A 155 -12.94 16.93 -9.85
N LEU A 156 -14.22 16.65 -9.59
CA LEU A 156 -14.90 15.39 -9.93
C LEU A 156 -15.28 15.24 -11.42
N LYS A 157 -14.84 16.17 -12.30
CA LYS A 157 -14.93 16.05 -13.76
C LYS A 157 -13.74 15.25 -14.31
N THR A 158 -12.52 15.65 -13.95
CA THR A 158 -11.26 15.11 -14.50
C THR A 158 -11.12 13.60 -14.33
N ILE A 159 -11.54 13.05 -13.19
CA ILE A 159 -11.38 11.63 -12.84
C ILE A 159 -12.39 10.71 -13.58
N VAL A 160 -13.40 11.26 -14.27
CA VAL A 160 -14.50 10.47 -14.87
C VAL A 160 -14.76 10.80 -16.35
N GLU A 161 -14.00 11.72 -16.95
CA GLU A 161 -14.14 12.03 -18.39
C GLU A 161 -13.36 11.06 -19.30
N GLU A 162 -12.54 10.16 -18.73
CA GLU A 162 -11.86 9.09 -19.47
C GLU A 162 -12.71 7.80 -19.55
N THR A 163 -13.75 7.84 -20.37
CA THR A 163 -14.41 6.64 -20.90
C THR A 163 -14.71 6.88 -22.39
N PRO A 164 -14.02 6.20 -23.33
CA PRO A 164 -13.87 6.71 -24.69
C PRO A 164 -15.09 6.42 -25.59
N PRO A 165 -15.72 7.45 -26.20
CA PRO A 165 -16.63 7.25 -27.32
C PRO A 165 -15.84 6.92 -28.59
N SER A 166 -16.12 5.77 -29.21
CA SER A 166 -15.43 5.34 -30.44
C SER A 166 -15.73 6.23 -31.65
N LYS A 167 -14.72 6.97 -32.14
CA LYS A 167 -14.54 7.31 -33.57
C LYS A 167 -13.10 7.78 -33.87
N ARG A 168 -12.65 7.52 -35.10
CA ARG A 168 -11.28 7.78 -35.59
C ARG A 168 -11.02 9.28 -35.78
N SER A 169 -9.78 9.70 -35.51
CA SER A 169 -9.05 10.74 -36.26
C SER A 169 -7.54 10.45 -36.21
N GLN A 170 -6.79 10.93 -37.19
CA GLN A 170 -5.37 10.60 -37.39
C GLN A 170 -4.43 11.70 -36.87
N ALA A 171 -3.40 11.32 -36.13
CA ALA A 171 -2.14 12.06 -35.99
C ALA A 171 -1.00 11.06 -35.74
N ASN A 172 0.26 11.48 -35.93
CA ASN A 172 1.38 10.55 -36.14
C ASN A 172 2.61 10.93 -35.31
N ASN A 173 3.40 9.93 -34.88
CA ASN A 173 4.78 10.00 -34.34
C ASN A 173 5.00 10.57 -32.90
N ARG A 174 6.04 10.20 -32.12
CA ARG A 174 7.02 9.07 -32.16
C ARG A 174 7.80 8.88 -30.82
N TYR A 175 7.98 7.61 -30.44
CA TYR A 175 9.12 6.97 -29.70
C TYR A 175 9.75 7.54 -28.40
N SER A 176 9.53 6.83 -27.28
CA SER A 176 10.53 6.01 -26.54
C SER A 176 9.77 5.05 -25.59
N ILE A 177 10.00 3.73 -25.41
CA ILE A 177 11.22 2.88 -25.29
C ILE A 177 11.92 3.15 -23.94
N THR A 178 11.91 2.29 -22.90
CA THR A 178 11.50 0.86 -22.71
C THR A 178 11.01 0.67 -21.22
N ALA A 179 10.65 -0.46 -20.60
CA ALA A 179 10.86 -1.91 -20.81
C ALA A 179 9.70 -2.81 -20.28
N PHE A 180 10.01 -4.05 -19.84
CA PHE A 180 9.16 -5.16 -19.34
C PHE A 180 10.02 -6.07 -18.42
N PRO A 181 9.53 -7.18 -17.79
CA PRO A 181 8.19 -7.52 -17.27
C PRO A 181 8.18 -8.06 -15.81
N MET A 182 7.00 -8.25 -15.21
CA MET A 182 6.73 -9.28 -14.18
C MET A 182 5.28 -9.80 -14.29
N SER A 183 4.99 -10.95 -13.67
CA SER A 183 3.87 -11.88 -13.94
C SER A 183 2.42 -11.34 -13.87
N PRO A 184 1.46 -11.96 -14.58
CA PRO A 184 0.05 -11.55 -14.60
C PRO A 184 -0.78 -12.12 -13.42
N GLY A 185 -1.74 -11.35 -12.87
CA GLY A 185 -2.54 -11.86 -11.75
C GLY A 185 -3.65 -10.99 -11.13
N SER A 186 -4.06 -9.85 -11.70
CA SER A 186 -5.24 -9.07 -11.23
C SER A 186 -5.89 -8.28 -12.37
N PRO A 187 -7.20 -7.93 -12.28
CA PRO A 187 -7.88 -7.09 -13.27
C PRO A 187 -7.34 -5.65 -13.27
N ASN A 188 -7.19 -5.06 -14.46
CA ASN A 188 -6.69 -3.69 -14.61
C ASN A 188 -7.70 -2.66 -14.05
N THR A 189 -7.34 -2.00 -12.95
CA THR A 189 -7.85 -0.65 -12.66
C THR A 189 -7.01 0.39 -13.42
N PRO A 190 -7.59 1.49 -13.94
CA PRO A 190 -6.80 2.55 -14.56
C PRO A 190 -5.82 3.18 -13.57
N THR A 191 -4.61 3.50 -14.02
CA THR A 191 -3.61 4.20 -13.20
C THR A 191 -3.95 5.69 -13.12
N THR A 192 -4.94 6.03 -12.29
CA THR A 192 -5.10 7.41 -11.81
C THR A 192 -3.77 7.90 -11.26
N SER A 193 -3.41 9.15 -11.54
CA SER A 193 -2.25 9.81 -10.91
C SER A 193 -2.35 9.63 -9.40
N MET A 194 -1.32 9.00 -8.80
CA MET A 194 -1.24 8.74 -7.35
C MET A 194 -1.58 10.02 -6.59
N ALA A 195 -2.57 9.95 -5.70
CA ALA A 195 -2.88 11.08 -4.83
C ALA A 195 -1.66 11.36 -3.93
N PRO A 196 -1.45 12.61 -3.48
CA PRO A 196 -0.36 12.91 -2.53
C PRO A 196 -0.41 11.99 -1.30
N ASP A 197 -1.62 11.61 -0.87
CA ASP A 197 -1.87 10.73 0.27
C ASP A 197 -1.61 9.25 -0.02
N ASP A 198 -1.82 8.78 -1.27
CA ASP A 198 -1.37 7.44 -1.67
C ASP A 198 0.17 7.36 -1.61
N SER A 199 0.86 8.44 -1.98
CA SER A 199 2.32 8.51 -2.00
C SER A 199 2.95 8.66 -0.61
N SER A 200 2.32 9.41 0.31
CA SER A 200 2.80 9.55 1.70
C SER A 200 2.57 8.27 2.49
N LEU A 201 1.43 7.60 2.28
CA LEU A 201 1.12 6.29 2.84
C LEU A 201 2.09 5.22 2.33
N LEU A 202 2.41 5.19 1.03
CA LEU A 202 3.41 4.28 0.48
C LEU A 202 4.80 4.51 1.10
N ALA A 203 5.19 5.78 1.31
CA ALA A 203 6.45 6.12 1.95
C ALA A 203 6.50 5.71 3.44
N LEU A 204 5.40 5.87 4.19
CA LEU A 204 5.25 5.39 5.57
C LEU A 204 5.48 3.87 5.64
N PHE A 205 4.71 3.07 4.91
CA PHE A 205 4.84 1.61 4.94
C PHE A 205 6.21 1.13 4.45
N ALA A 206 6.80 1.78 3.44
CA ALA A 206 8.15 1.46 2.97
C ALA A 206 9.22 1.72 4.05
N ARG A 207 9.08 2.78 4.84
CA ARG A 207 9.99 3.13 5.94
C ARG A 207 9.79 2.24 7.18
N MET A 208 8.61 1.67 7.38
CA MET A 208 8.36 0.67 8.42
C MET A 208 9.04 -0.69 8.15
N GLN A 209 9.33 -1.07 6.90
CA GLN A 209 9.94 -2.37 6.60
C GLN A 209 11.37 -2.53 7.18
N PRO A 210 12.30 -1.56 7.03
CA PRO A 210 13.59 -1.59 7.74
C PRO A 210 13.46 -1.64 9.26
N LEU A 211 12.48 -0.95 9.85
CA LEU A 211 12.26 -0.96 11.30
C LEU A 211 11.81 -2.34 11.80
N ARG A 212 10.85 -2.98 11.11
CA ARG A 212 10.43 -4.37 11.39
C ARG A 212 11.61 -5.34 11.34
N ALA A 213 12.37 -5.30 10.25
CA ALA A 213 13.55 -6.16 10.09
C ALA A 213 14.61 -5.91 11.19
N SER A 214 14.78 -4.67 11.64
CA SER A 214 15.69 -4.33 12.74
C SER A 214 15.24 -4.94 14.07
N LEU A 215 13.93 -4.98 14.34
CA LEU A 215 13.35 -5.67 15.49
C LEU A 215 13.46 -7.19 15.37
N ASP A 216 13.24 -7.78 14.18
CA ASP A 216 13.36 -9.22 13.95
C ASP A 216 14.80 -9.75 14.21
N PHE A 217 15.83 -8.95 13.90
CA PHE A 217 17.22 -9.30 14.20
C PHE A 217 17.67 -8.96 15.63
N LEU A 218 16.90 -8.16 16.39
CA LEU A 218 17.29 -7.67 17.70
C LEU A 218 17.44 -8.78 18.76
N PRO A 219 16.54 -9.78 18.91
CA PRO A 219 16.75 -10.93 19.80
C PRO A 219 18.06 -11.68 19.53
N MET A 220 18.45 -11.83 18.25
CA MET A 220 19.69 -12.49 17.89
C MET A 220 20.91 -11.69 18.39
N ARG A 221 20.92 -10.36 18.20
CA ARG A 221 21.99 -9.48 18.72
C ARG A 221 22.08 -9.51 20.24
N LEU A 222 20.95 -9.43 20.94
CA LEU A 222 20.93 -9.46 22.41
C LEU A 222 21.37 -10.82 22.98
N SER A 223 21.11 -11.94 22.28
CA SER A 223 21.55 -13.28 22.73
C SER A 223 23.08 -13.43 22.80
N SER A 224 23.82 -12.83 21.86
CA SER A 224 25.29 -12.81 21.87
C SER A 224 25.89 -11.90 22.95
N PHE A 225 25.13 -10.93 23.44
CA PHE A 225 25.49 -10.12 24.61
C PHE A 225 25.21 -10.89 25.91
N HIS A 226 23.96 -11.36 26.10
CA HIS A 226 23.52 -12.12 27.28
C HIS A 226 24.46 -13.27 27.62
N SER A 227 24.89 -14.06 26.62
CA SER A 227 25.79 -15.21 26.83
C SER A 227 27.16 -14.88 27.45
N ARG A 228 27.53 -13.60 27.53
CA ARG A 228 28.73 -13.10 28.24
C ARG A 228 28.38 -12.23 29.45
N ALA A 229 27.30 -11.44 29.37
CA ALA A 229 26.92 -10.47 30.38
C ALA A 229 26.12 -11.04 31.56
N ASP A 230 25.32 -12.09 31.36
CA ASP A 230 24.38 -12.68 32.35
C ASP A 230 25.02 -13.04 33.72
N ASN A 231 26.33 -13.34 33.74
CA ASN A 231 27.06 -13.73 34.95
C ASN A 231 27.85 -12.55 35.59
N ILE A 232 27.68 -11.33 35.08
CA ILE A 232 28.38 -10.12 35.51
C ILE A 232 27.37 -8.98 35.73
N PHE A 233 26.57 -8.67 34.71
CA PHE A 233 25.52 -7.64 34.74
C PHE A 233 24.13 -8.25 34.46
N PRO A 234 23.56 -9.09 35.34
CA PRO A 234 22.22 -9.63 35.17
C PRO A 234 21.14 -8.55 35.07
N THR A 235 21.22 -7.44 35.82
CA THR A 235 20.22 -6.36 35.73
C THR A 235 20.26 -5.69 34.36
N ALA A 236 21.45 -5.43 33.83
CA ALA A 236 21.65 -4.86 32.49
C ALA A 236 21.08 -5.73 31.36
N CYS A 237 21.03 -7.05 31.57
CA CYS A 237 20.39 -8.00 30.65
C CYS A 237 18.86 -7.90 30.71
N GLU A 238 18.27 -7.87 31.92
CA GLU A 238 16.83 -7.69 32.11
C GLU A 238 16.32 -6.33 31.56
N GLU A 239 17.12 -5.26 31.68
CA GLU A 239 16.80 -3.95 31.13
C GLU A 239 16.80 -3.93 29.58
N LEU A 240 17.80 -4.54 28.94
CA LEU A 240 17.86 -4.67 27.48
C LEU A 240 16.64 -5.44 26.94
N GLU A 241 16.26 -6.55 27.59
CA GLU A 241 15.13 -7.37 27.17
C GLU A 241 13.79 -6.70 27.46
N THR A 242 13.64 -6.02 28.60
CA THR A 242 12.46 -5.19 28.92
C THR A 242 12.28 -4.07 27.90
N ARG A 243 13.38 -3.41 27.48
CA ARG A 243 13.34 -2.37 26.45
C ARG A 243 13.04 -2.96 25.07
N ARG A 244 13.57 -4.15 24.73
CA ARG A 244 13.21 -4.89 23.50
C ARG A 244 11.72 -5.20 23.45
N GLU A 245 11.14 -5.72 24.54
CA GLU A 245 9.71 -5.99 24.64
C GLU A 245 8.86 -4.71 24.48
N SER A 246 9.31 -3.59 25.07
CA SER A 246 8.64 -2.30 24.95
C SER A 246 8.59 -1.82 23.49
N LEU A 247 9.71 -1.89 22.78
CA LEU A 247 9.79 -1.51 21.37
C LEU A 247 8.93 -2.41 20.46
N GLU A 248 8.85 -3.72 20.73
CA GLU A 248 7.98 -4.65 19.98
C GLU A 248 6.48 -4.34 20.20
N LYS A 249 6.10 -3.99 21.44
CA LYS A 249 4.73 -3.56 21.78
C LYS A 249 4.38 -2.23 21.09
N SER A 250 5.30 -1.26 21.08
CA SER A 250 5.13 0.02 20.37
C SER A 250 5.05 -0.17 18.86
N TYR A 251 5.88 -1.03 18.26
CA TYR A 251 5.78 -1.39 16.84
C TYR A 251 4.41 -1.97 16.50
N THR A 252 3.89 -2.86 17.36
CA THR A 252 2.59 -3.49 17.15
C THR A 252 1.43 -2.49 17.20
N SER A 253 1.51 -1.44 18.03
CA SER A 253 0.55 -0.33 17.97
C SER A 253 0.73 0.47 16.68
N LEU A 254 1.95 0.94 16.38
CA LEU A 254 2.25 1.73 15.18
C LEU A 254 1.78 1.03 13.89
N GLU A 255 1.99 -0.28 13.78
CA GLU A 255 1.48 -1.08 12.65
C GLU A 255 -0.04 -1.10 12.61
N LYS A 256 -0.72 -1.38 13.72
CA LYS A 256 -2.19 -1.35 13.80
C LYS A 256 -2.76 0.02 13.42
N ASP A 257 -2.14 1.09 13.91
CA ASP A 257 -2.63 2.45 13.76
C ASP A 257 -2.37 2.94 12.32
N ALA A 258 -1.20 2.64 11.74
CA ALA A 258 -0.92 2.84 10.31
C ALA A 258 -1.82 2.01 9.38
N GLN A 259 -2.17 0.77 9.74
CA GLN A 259 -3.13 -0.06 9.02
C GLN A 259 -4.57 0.50 9.11
N SER A 260 -4.94 1.08 10.26
CA SER A 260 -6.25 1.70 10.47
C SER A 260 -6.38 2.98 9.63
N LEU A 261 -5.40 3.89 9.71
CA LEU A 261 -5.28 5.07 8.84
C LEU A 261 -5.36 4.71 7.35
N ARG A 262 -4.70 3.62 6.93
CA ARG A 262 -4.78 3.12 5.55
C ARG A 262 -6.17 2.65 5.15
N HIS A 263 -6.91 2.00 6.06
CA HIS A 263 -8.29 1.60 5.81
C HIS A 263 -9.20 2.83 5.68
N GLU A 264 -9.06 3.79 6.60
CA GLU A 264 -9.91 4.98 6.67
C GLU A 264 -9.70 5.94 5.50
N ILE A 265 -8.46 6.24 5.07
CA ILE A 265 -8.19 6.97 3.81
C ILE A 265 -8.77 6.20 2.61
N GLY A 266 -8.74 4.87 2.66
CA GLY A 266 -9.32 3.99 1.66
C GLY A 266 -10.85 3.99 1.61
N GLU A 267 -11.52 4.28 2.73
CA GLU A 267 -12.97 4.49 2.80
C GLU A 267 -13.36 5.91 2.39
N ASP A 268 -12.69 6.97 2.88
CA ASP A 268 -13.00 8.37 2.53
C ASP A 268 -12.98 8.61 1.01
N LYS A 269 -11.93 8.12 0.35
CA LYS A 269 -11.78 8.14 -1.11
C LYS A 269 -12.96 7.46 -1.83
N TRP A 270 -13.56 6.45 -1.20
CA TRP A 270 -14.74 5.76 -1.71
C TRP A 270 -16.06 6.44 -1.34
N VAL A 271 -16.15 7.14 -0.20
CA VAL A 271 -17.26 8.07 0.09
C VAL A 271 -17.32 9.16 -0.98
N LEU A 272 -16.19 9.76 -1.36
CA LEU A 272 -16.11 10.79 -2.39
C LEU A 272 -16.51 10.25 -3.78
N ILE A 273 -15.95 9.11 -4.20
CA ILE A 273 -16.32 8.43 -5.45
C ILE A 273 -17.81 8.08 -5.46
N PHE A 274 -18.33 7.52 -4.37
CA PHE A 274 -19.74 7.14 -4.22
C PHE A 274 -20.68 8.35 -4.28
N ARG A 275 -20.37 9.46 -3.57
CA ARG A 275 -21.14 10.71 -3.62
C ARG A 275 -21.08 11.34 -5.01
N GLY A 276 -19.95 11.23 -5.72
CA GLY A 276 -19.81 11.63 -7.12
C GLY A 276 -20.66 10.78 -8.08
N ALA A 277 -20.58 9.47 -7.95
CA ALA A 277 -21.35 8.49 -8.74
C ALA A 277 -22.85 8.64 -8.51
N SER A 278 -23.30 8.74 -7.25
CA SER A 278 -24.70 8.92 -6.88
C SER A 278 -25.28 10.24 -7.40
N ARG A 279 -24.53 11.35 -7.30
CA ARG A 279 -24.95 12.65 -7.89
C ARG A 279 -25.03 12.61 -9.42
N LYS A 280 -24.21 11.78 -10.10
CA LYS A 280 -24.31 11.53 -11.55
C LYS A 280 -25.52 10.64 -11.88
N ASN A 281 -25.73 9.58 -11.10
CA ASN A 281 -26.84 8.64 -11.25
C ASN A 281 -28.21 9.32 -11.09
N GLN A 282 -28.39 10.11 -10.03
CA GLN A 282 -29.60 10.89 -9.76
C GLN A 282 -29.95 11.82 -10.93
N LYS A 283 -28.97 12.51 -11.53
CA LYS A 283 -29.18 13.37 -12.70
C LYS A 283 -29.62 12.59 -13.94
N MET A 284 -29.12 11.37 -14.16
CA MET A 284 -29.57 10.48 -15.23
C MET A 284 -31.00 9.97 -14.97
N TYR A 285 -31.26 9.48 -13.76
CA TYR A 285 -32.58 9.03 -13.29
C TYR A 285 -33.65 10.10 -13.54
N GLU A 286 -33.46 11.32 -13.03
CA GLU A 286 -34.43 12.41 -13.22
C GLU A 286 -34.57 12.82 -14.69
N SER A 287 -33.53 12.62 -15.51
CA SER A 287 -33.62 12.88 -16.96
C SER A 287 -34.61 11.93 -17.61
N VAL A 288 -34.58 10.64 -17.26
CA VAL A 288 -35.51 9.60 -17.73
C VAL A 288 -36.91 9.82 -17.15
N GLU A 289 -37.03 10.01 -15.84
CA GLU A 289 -38.29 10.29 -15.12
C GLU A 289 -39.06 11.48 -15.73
N ARG A 290 -38.37 12.60 -15.99
CA ARG A 290 -38.98 13.78 -16.63
C ARG A 290 -39.38 13.58 -18.10
N SER A 291 -38.98 12.48 -18.74
CA SER A 291 -39.54 12.05 -20.05
C SER A 291 -40.76 11.17 -19.86
N VAL A 292 -40.70 10.17 -18.96
CA VAL A 292 -41.82 9.27 -18.62
C VAL A 292 -43.04 10.08 -18.21
N MET A 293 -42.90 11.00 -17.24
CA MET A 293 -44.00 11.86 -16.78
C MET A 293 -44.60 12.73 -17.89
N LYS A 294 -43.77 13.28 -18.78
CA LYS A 294 -44.24 14.13 -19.89
C LYS A 294 -45.02 13.32 -20.93
N LEU A 295 -44.51 12.14 -21.28
CA LEU A 295 -45.10 11.29 -22.29
C LEU A 295 -46.37 10.60 -21.76
N LYS A 296 -46.40 10.18 -20.48
CA LYS A 296 -47.62 9.69 -19.81
C LYS A 296 -48.71 10.76 -19.78
N ALA A 297 -48.39 12.00 -19.40
CA ALA A 297 -49.34 13.12 -19.46
C ALA A 297 -49.83 13.43 -20.89
N ALA A 298 -48.98 13.23 -21.92
CA ALA A 298 -49.37 13.40 -23.32
C ALA A 298 -50.25 12.25 -23.86
N VAL A 299 -50.10 11.03 -23.34
CA VAL A 299 -51.05 9.93 -23.54
C VAL A 299 -52.39 10.29 -22.90
N GLU A 300 -52.41 10.60 -21.60
CA GLU A 300 -53.61 10.87 -20.81
C GLU A 300 -54.43 12.07 -21.34
N THR A 301 -53.76 13.12 -21.83
CA THR A 301 -54.43 14.31 -22.42
C THR A 301 -54.85 14.15 -23.88
N GLY A 302 -54.68 12.96 -24.48
CA GLY A 302 -55.06 12.70 -25.87
C GLY A 302 -54.22 13.50 -26.89
N LEU A 303 -52.99 13.89 -26.54
CA LEU A 303 -52.12 14.70 -27.40
C LEU A 303 -51.79 13.98 -28.72
N HIS A 304 -51.85 12.65 -28.73
CA HIS A 304 -51.70 11.81 -29.93
C HIS A 304 -52.79 12.08 -30.99
N LEU A 305 -53.99 12.53 -30.60
CA LEU A 305 -55.07 12.97 -31.49
C LEU A 305 -54.89 14.44 -31.88
N ASN A 306 -54.64 15.30 -30.88
CA ASN A 306 -54.68 16.75 -31.03
C ASN A 306 -53.41 17.37 -31.65
N ASN A 307 -52.24 16.75 -31.45
CA ASN A 307 -50.96 17.21 -31.99
C ASN A 307 -49.98 16.04 -32.19
N PRO A 308 -50.18 15.18 -33.21
CA PRO A 308 -49.38 13.98 -33.43
C PRO A 308 -47.88 14.28 -33.71
N ALA A 309 -47.55 15.47 -34.21
CA ALA A 309 -46.16 15.89 -34.44
C ALA A 309 -45.42 16.20 -33.14
N THR A 310 -46.09 16.77 -32.13
CA THR A 310 -45.52 16.96 -30.78
C THR A 310 -45.43 15.62 -30.04
N MET A 311 -46.45 14.75 -30.17
CA MET A 311 -46.44 13.41 -29.60
C MET A 311 -45.21 12.59 -30.06
N GLY A 312 -44.94 12.56 -31.38
CA GLY A 312 -43.80 11.84 -31.94
C GLY A 312 -42.45 12.27 -31.36
N LYS A 313 -42.24 13.58 -31.17
CA LYS A 313 -41.01 14.13 -30.55
C LYS A 313 -40.85 13.75 -29.08
N GLN A 314 -41.95 13.55 -28.35
CA GLN A 314 -41.89 13.10 -26.96
C GLN A 314 -41.54 11.60 -26.87
N ILE A 315 -42.09 10.78 -27.78
CA ILE A 315 -41.72 9.36 -27.91
C ILE A 315 -40.23 9.24 -28.26
N GLU A 316 -39.75 9.96 -29.28
CA GLU A 316 -38.34 9.97 -29.67
C GLU A 316 -37.41 10.40 -28.51
N SER A 317 -37.80 11.45 -27.76
CA SER A 317 -37.03 11.92 -26.61
C SER A 317 -37.05 10.93 -25.43
N TYR A 318 -38.11 10.15 -25.27
CA TYR A 318 -38.21 9.09 -24.27
C TYR A 318 -37.34 7.88 -24.64
N GLU A 319 -37.55 7.31 -25.84
CA GLU A 319 -36.79 6.15 -26.32
C GLU A 319 -35.28 6.42 -26.33
N SER A 320 -34.86 7.58 -26.83
CA SER A 320 -33.44 7.99 -26.81
C SER A 320 -32.86 7.99 -25.38
N LYS A 321 -33.59 8.52 -24.39
CA LYS A 321 -33.13 8.54 -23.00
C LYS A 321 -33.15 7.16 -22.34
N LYS A 322 -34.20 6.37 -22.58
CA LYS A 322 -34.35 4.99 -22.12
C LYS A 322 -33.18 4.13 -22.61
N THR A 323 -32.87 4.19 -23.91
CA THR A 323 -31.76 3.45 -24.54
C THR A 323 -30.38 3.86 -23.99
N HIS A 324 -30.12 5.16 -23.79
CA HIS A 324 -28.78 5.63 -23.41
C HIS A 324 -28.53 5.75 -21.90
N TYR A 325 -29.50 6.26 -21.13
CA TYR A 325 -29.36 6.43 -19.68
C TYR A 325 -29.74 5.19 -18.89
N GLY A 326 -30.64 4.32 -19.38
CA GLY A 326 -31.05 3.12 -18.65
C GLY A 326 -29.87 2.19 -18.31
N PRO A 327 -29.10 1.71 -19.31
CA PRO A 327 -27.90 0.91 -19.08
C PRO A 327 -26.83 1.64 -18.27
N ALA A 328 -26.72 2.98 -18.42
CA ALA A 328 -25.75 3.78 -17.66
C ALA A 328 -26.11 3.88 -16.17
N ILE A 329 -27.40 3.99 -15.83
CA ILE A 329 -27.89 3.95 -14.44
C ILE A 329 -27.61 2.58 -13.82
N GLU A 330 -27.88 1.50 -14.54
CA GLU A 330 -27.56 0.13 -14.10
C GLU A 330 -26.06 -0.07 -13.87
N GLN A 331 -25.21 0.41 -14.79
CA GLN A 331 -23.77 0.28 -14.67
C GLN A 331 -23.22 1.07 -13.46
N VAL A 332 -23.75 2.26 -13.18
CA VAL A 332 -23.36 3.04 -11.98
C VAL A 332 -23.83 2.35 -10.69
N LEU A 333 -25.06 1.82 -10.66
CA LEU A 333 -25.55 1.04 -9.52
C LEU A 333 -24.69 -0.21 -9.28
N PHE A 334 -24.31 -0.94 -10.34
CA PHE A 334 -23.45 -2.14 -10.24
C PHE A 334 -22.04 -1.82 -9.75
N ILE A 335 -21.42 -0.72 -10.19
CA ILE A 335 -20.11 -0.26 -9.69
C ILE A 335 -20.19 0.05 -8.18
N ILE A 336 -21.28 0.68 -7.75
CA ILE A 336 -21.56 0.96 -6.33
C ILE A 336 -21.77 -0.34 -5.55
N GLU A 337 -22.58 -1.26 -6.06
CA GLU A 337 -22.91 -2.53 -5.39
C GLU A 337 -21.66 -3.40 -5.16
N ASN A 338 -20.77 -3.48 -6.16
CA ASN A 338 -19.48 -4.17 -6.01
C ASN A 338 -18.58 -3.43 -5.02
N GLY A 339 -18.49 -2.10 -5.10
CA GLY A 339 -17.75 -1.28 -4.14
C GLY A 339 -18.17 -1.49 -2.68
N VAL A 340 -19.47 -1.69 -2.43
CA VAL A 340 -20.01 -2.04 -1.11
C VAL A 340 -19.59 -3.45 -0.68
N LYS A 341 -19.69 -4.44 -1.58
CA LYS A 341 -19.35 -5.85 -1.29
C LYS A 341 -17.85 -6.06 -1.07
N ASP A 342 -17.01 -5.62 -2.01
CA ASP A 342 -15.57 -5.86 -2.03
C ASP A 342 -14.84 -5.22 -0.85
N ARG A 343 -15.44 -4.19 -0.25
CA ARG A 343 -14.87 -3.43 0.88
C ARG A 343 -15.58 -3.69 2.21
N SER A 344 -16.77 -4.29 2.18
CA SER A 344 -17.63 -4.49 3.37
C SER A 344 -17.86 -3.18 4.15
N THR A 345 -18.03 -2.06 3.45
CA THR A 345 -18.11 -0.71 4.06
C THR A 345 -19.25 -0.62 5.07
N VAL A 346 -18.93 -0.09 6.26
CA VAL A 346 -19.86 0.05 7.38
C VAL A 346 -20.64 1.38 7.28
N ASN A 347 -20.34 2.22 6.29
CA ASN A 347 -20.93 3.55 6.14
C ASN A 347 -22.42 3.50 5.79
N GLY A 348 -23.27 3.79 6.79
CA GLY A 348 -24.73 3.80 6.65
C GLY A 348 -25.30 4.85 5.69
N GLU A 349 -24.57 5.93 5.37
CA GLU A 349 -24.97 6.87 4.32
C GLU A 349 -24.93 6.18 2.96
N ILE A 350 -23.82 5.48 2.66
CA ILE A 350 -23.60 4.74 1.42
C ILE A 350 -24.69 3.67 1.24
N LEU A 351 -24.86 2.82 2.25
CA LEU A 351 -25.82 1.71 2.21
C LEU A 351 -27.26 2.21 2.00
N ARG A 352 -27.66 3.29 2.68
CA ARG A 352 -29.01 3.86 2.55
C ARG A 352 -29.22 4.54 1.19
N LEU A 353 -28.27 5.32 0.70
CA LEU A 353 -28.40 6.02 -0.58
C LEU A 353 -28.33 5.04 -1.78
N HIS A 354 -27.54 3.97 -1.69
CA HIS A 354 -27.59 2.90 -2.71
C HIS A 354 -28.98 2.26 -2.76
N SER A 355 -29.53 1.86 -1.62
CA SER A 355 -30.86 1.24 -1.53
C SER A 355 -31.98 2.15 -2.05
N ASP A 356 -31.94 3.44 -1.72
CA ASP A 356 -32.89 4.45 -2.22
C ASP A 356 -32.79 4.63 -3.76
N MET A 357 -31.58 4.77 -4.32
CA MET A 357 -31.41 4.85 -5.78
C MET A 357 -31.84 3.57 -6.50
N GLN A 358 -31.54 2.40 -5.94
CA GLN A 358 -31.91 1.10 -6.52
C GLN A 358 -33.44 0.91 -6.49
N GLY A 359 -34.10 1.27 -5.39
CA GLY A 359 -35.56 1.27 -5.26
C GLY A 359 -36.25 2.22 -6.25
N LYS A 360 -35.78 3.47 -6.34
CA LYS A 360 -36.26 4.46 -7.33
C LYS A 360 -36.11 3.96 -8.76
N TRP A 361 -34.94 3.42 -9.12
CA TRP A 361 -34.69 2.91 -10.46
C TRP A 361 -35.62 1.73 -10.82
N ASN A 362 -35.87 0.82 -9.86
CA ASN A 362 -36.80 -0.29 -10.06
C ASN A 362 -38.25 0.18 -10.27
N ASN A 363 -38.73 1.20 -9.54
CA ASN A 363 -40.07 1.76 -9.79
C ASN A 363 -40.14 2.57 -11.10
N LEU A 364 -39.08 3.28 -11.49
CA LEU A 364 -39.05 3.96 -12.78
C LEU A 364 -39.05 2.96 -13.95
N LYS A 365 -38.42 1.79 -13.81
CA LYS A 365 -38.55 0.67 -14.77
C LYS A 365 -39.99 0.17 -14.91
N GLU A 366 -40.70 0.04 -13.80
CA GLU A 366 -42.12 -0.36 -13.80
C GLU A 366 -43.01 0.67 -14.52
N GLN A 367 -42.82 1.97 -14.23
CA GLN A 367 -43.49 3.06 -14.95
C GLN A 367 -43.14 3.10 -16.45
N MET A 368 -41.89 2.78 -16.82
CA MET A 368 -41.48 2.67 -18.22
C MET A 368 -42.18 1.50 -18.92
N ALA A 369 -42.28 0.33 -18.28
CA ALA A 369 -42.96 -0.83 -18.86
C ALA A 369 -44.48 -0.61 -19.03
N GLU A 370 -45.14 0.04 -18.07
CA GLU A 370 -46.55 0.46 -18.20
C GLU A 370 -46.75 1.42 -19.39
N LEU A 371 -45.84 2.40 -19.52
CA LEU A 371 -45.89 3.39 -20.59
C LEU A 371 -45.56 2.78 -21.96
N ASP A 372 -44.62 1.82 -22.03
CA ASP A 372 -44.28 1.09 -23.26
C ASP A 372 -45.49 0.36 -23.84
N VAL A 373 -46.21 -0.41 -23.01
CA VAL A 373 -47.47 -1.09 -23.41
C VAL A 373 -48.52 -0.08 -23.89
N SER A 374 -48.69 1.02 -23.15
CA SER A 374 -49.62 2.10 -23.53
C SER A 374 -49.26 2.73 -24.89
N LEU A 375 -47.97 2.82 -25.22
CA LEU A 375 -47.49 3.34 -26.50
C LEU A 375 -47.63 2.32 -27.64
N GLU A 376 -47.52 1.02 -27.37
CA GLU A 376 -47.80 -0.03 -28.36
C GLU A 376 -49.29 -0.05 -28.73
N GLU A 377 -50.20 0.06 -27.77
CA GLU A 377 -51.64 0.14 -28.02
C GLU A 377 -52.00 1.34 -28.91
N ILE A 378 -51.52 2.54 -28.58
CA ILE A 378 -51.78 3.77 -29.36
C ILE A 378 -51.18 3.67 -30.78
N GLN A 379 -50.03 3.01 -30.94
CA GLN A 379 -49.42 2.77 -32.25
C GLN A 379 -50.20 1.72 -33.06
N ALA A 380 -50.71 0.67 -32.41
CA ALA A 380 -51.55 -0.35 -33.04
C ALA A 380 -52.89 0.25 -33.51
N ASP A 381 -53.55 1.06 -32.68
CA ASP A 381 -54.79 1.73 -33.05
C ASP A 381 -54.60 2.74 -34.18
N LYS A 382 -53.52 3.54 -34.13
CA LYS A 382 -53.17 4.44 -35.23
C LYS A 382 -52.90 3.67 -36.54
N ARG A 383 -52.25 2.51 -36.47
CA ARG A 383 -52.01 1.63 -37.62
C ARG A 383 -53.31 1.03 -38.16
N ASN A 384 -54.22 0.62 -37.27
CA ASN A 384 -55.55 0.12 -37.62
C ASN A 384 -56.43 1.21 -38.26
N GLN A 385 -56.35 2.46 -37.78
CA GLN A 385 -57.00 3.61 -38.39
C GLN A 385 -56.43 3.89 -39.79
N GLN A 386 -55.11 4.00 -39.94
CA GLN A 386 -54.47 4.19 -41.24
C GLN A 386 -54.79 3.08 -42.25
N LEU A 387 -54.91 1.83 -41.80
CA LEU A 387 -55.36 0.72 -42.65
C LEU A 387 -56.84 0.86 -43.05
N ARG A 388 -57.72 1.27 -42.13
CA ARG A 388 -59.14 1.55 -42.44
C ARG A 388 -59.31 2.71 -43.41
N ASP A 389 -58.50 3.77 -43.29
CA ASP A 389 -58.51 4.92 -44.20
C ASP A 389 -57.95 4.53 -45.59
N SER A 390 -56.90 3.72 -45.63
CA SER A 390 -56.33 3.17 -46.87
C SER A 390 -57.32 2.23 -47.59
N ILE A 391 -58.05 1.40 -46.85
CA ILE A 391 -59.11 0.54 -47.40
C ILE A 391 -60.32 1.38 -47.84
N SER A 392 -60.72 2.39 -47.06
CA SER A 392 -61.86 3.26 -47.40
C SER A 392 -61.60 4.09 -48.66
N SER A 393 -60.36 4.55 -48.87
CA SER A 393 -59.96 5.25 -50.09
C SER A 393 -59.87 4.31 -51.31
N MET A 394 -59.44 3.06 -51.15
CA MET A 394 -59.52 2.05 -52.22
C MET A 394 -60.98 1.69 -52.57
N VAL A 395 -61.83 1.40 -51.59
CA VAL A 395 -63.25 1.05 -51.78
C VAL A 395 -64.06 2.23 -52.36
N SER A 396 -63.68 3.47 -52.07
CA SER A 396 -64.31 4.66 -52.68
C SER A 396 -64.02 4.81 -54.18
N ASN A 397 -63.04 4.08 -54.73
CA ASN A 397 -62.61 4.20 -56.11
C ASN A 397 -63.46 3.35 -57.10
N ASP A 398 -64.25 2.39 -56.60
CA ASP A 398 -65.04 1.44 -57.41
C ASP A 398 -66.54 1.83 -57.58
N ARG A 399 -66.92 3.11 -57.38
CA ARG A 399 -68.29 3.58 -57.63
C ARG A 399 -68.41 4.85 -58.48
N SER A 400 -67.63 4.92 -59.56
CA SER A 400 -67.69 5.99 -60.58
C SER A 400 -67.58 5.47 -62.03
N THR A 401 -68.31 4.39 -62.37
CA THR A 401 -68.38 3.86 -63.75
C THR A 401 -69.73 4.13 -64.41
N ILE A 402 -69.95 5.37 -64.87
CA ILE A 402 -70.85 5.81 -65.97
C ILE A 402 -70.69 7.32 -66.11
N GLY A 403 -70.42 7.82 -67.32
CA GLY A 403 -70.17 9.26 -67.58
C GLY A 403 -69.07 9.47 -68.62
N SER A 404 -69.37 9.18 -69.88
CA SER A 404 -68.40 9.27 -70.98
C SER A 404 -68.34 10.64 -71.64
N PHE A 405 -67.30 10.87 -72.46
CA PHE A 405 -67.15 11.99 -73.41
C PHE A 405 -67.04 13.39 -72.78
N ASN A 406 -65.80 13.91 -72.73
CA ASN A 406 -65.44 14.86 -73.79
C ASN A 406 -63.93 14.86 -74.06
N ASP A 407 -63.55 14.56 -75.29
CA ASP A 407 -62.18 14.75 -75.79
C ASP A 407 -61.94 16.21 -76.17
N THR A 408 -60.73 16.73 -75.94
CA THR A 408 -59.96 17.43 -77.00
C THR A 408 -58.49 17.65 -76.58
N PRO A 409 -57.51 17.57 -77.51
CA PRO A 409 -56.09 17.51 -77.18
C PRO A 409 -55.35 18.86 -77.31
N GLY A 410 -54.13 18.97 -76.75
CA GLY A 410 -53.35 20.22 -76.85
C GLY A 410 -51.89 20.20 -76.40
N SER A 411 -51.02 19.54 -77.17
CA SER A 411 -49.55 19.78 -77.29
C SER A 411 -48.55 19.27 -76.22
N SER A 412 -47.38 18.87 -76.74
CA SER A 412 -46.06 18.79 -76.08
C SER A 412 -45.03 19.40 -77.04
N PRO A 413 -43.84 19.80 -76.56
CA PRO A 413 -42.60 19.05 -76.86
C PRO A 413 -41.89 18.62 -75.54
N ALA A 414 -41.06 17.57 -75.43
CA ALA A 414 -39.95 17.07 -76.27
C ALA A 414 -38.72 18.02 -76.28
N SER A 415 -37.47 17.64 -76.04
CA SER A 415 -36.84 16.35 -75.70
C SER A 415 -35.44 16.57 -75.10
N SER A 416 -34.90 15.59 -74.38
CA SER A 416 -33.46 15.23 -74.46
C SER A 416 -33.19 13.82 -73.91
N VAL A 417 -32.24 13.10 -74.53
CA VAL A 417 -31.86 11.69 -74.25
C VAL A 417 -30.35 11.54 -74.50
N ILE A 418 -29.77 10.41 -74.07
CA ILE A 418 -28.39 9.90 -74.30
C ILE A 418 -27.24 10.76 -73.70
N MET A 419 -26.07 10.20 -73.37
CA MET A 419 -25.56 8.83 -73.58
C MET A 419 -25.25 8.08 -72.27
N THR A 420 -25.55 6.77 -72.26
CA THR A 420 -24.85 5.79 -71.42
C THR A 420 -23.44 5.55 -71.95
N GLY A 421 -22.49 5.27 -71.06
CA GLY A 421 -21.12 4.88 -71.39
C GLY A 421 -20.76 3.51 -70.82
N LEU A 422 -21.32 2.44 -71.40
CA LEU A 422 -20.78 1.09 -71.20
C LEU A 422 -19.55 0.91 -72.09
N ASN A 423 -18.53 0.24 -71.58
CA ASN A 423 -17.73 -0.63 -72.43
C ASN A 423 -17.49 -1.95 -71.71
N VAL A 424 -17.76 -3.05 -72.40
CA VAL A 424 -17.63 -4.40 -71.87
C VAL A 424 -16.23 -4.90 -72.17
N ASN A 425 -15.63 -5.67 -71.26
CA ASN A 425 -14.92 -6.87 -71.67
C ASN A 425 -15.17 -7.98 -70.67
N GLU A 426 -15.40 -9.15 -71.23
CA GLU A 426 -15.85 -10.38 -70.58
C GLU A 426 -14.73 -11.40 -70.73
N GLU A 427 -14.31 -12.06 -69.65
CA GLU A 427 -13.59 -13.32 -69.76
C GLU A 427 -13.84 -14.22 -68.55
N LEU A 428 -13.52 -15.51 -68.70
CA LEU A 428 -14.29 -16.60 -68.11
C LEU A 428 -13.50 -17.48 -67.13
N LEU A 429 -14.13 -17.77 -65.99
CA LEU A 429 -14.05 -19.06 -65.27
C LEU A 429 -12.67 -19.36 -64.59
N PRO A 430 -12.43 -20.53 -63.95
CA PRO A 430 -12.74 -20.64 -62.51
C PRO A 430 -11.67 -21.42 -61.70
N PHE A 431 -12.06 -21.98 -60.54
CA PHE A 431 -11.25 -22.73 -59.57
C PHE A 431 -10.28 -21.85 -58.74
N HIS A 432 -9.87 -22.21 -57.52
CA HIS A 432 -9.85 -23.53 -56.88
C HIS A 432 -10.45 -23.58 -55.46
N GLN A 433 -11.04 -24.74 -55.15
CA GLN A 433 -11.38 -25.22 -53.81
C GLN A 433 -10.23 -26.09 -53.26
N HIS A 434 -9.83 -25.91 -52.00
CA HIS A 434 -9.19 -26.85 -51.02
C HIS A 434 -9.25 -26.12 -49.65
N ASN A 435 -9.68 -26.62 -48.48
CA ASN A 435 -9.62 -27.92 -47.76
C ASN A 435 -8.26 -28.30 -47.13
N TYR A 436 -8.34 -29.06 -46.01
CA TYR A 436 -7.32 -29.34 -44.97
C TYR A 436 -7.14 -28.17 -43.99
N LEU A 437 -7.63 -28.18 -42.74
CA LEU A 437 -7.92 -29.23 -41.74
C LEU A 437 -6.69 -29.96 -41.15
N SER A 438 -6.52 -29.75 -39.83
CA SER A 438 -5.85 -30.61 -38.84
C SER A 438 -4.32 -30.63 -38.70
N GLU A 439 -3.92 -31.05 -37.49
CA GLU A 439 -2.60 -31.49 -37.01
C GLU A 439 -1.44 -30.46 -36.91
N LEU A 440 -1.27 -29.93 -35.69
CA LEU A 440 0.03 -30.03 -35.00
C LEU A 440 -0.10 -30.06 -33.46
N VAL A 441 -1.07 -30.83 -32.95
CA VAL A 441 -1.19 -31.15 -31.51
C VAL A 441 -0.21 -32.29 -31.18
N LEU A 442 1.10 -32.00 -31.15
CA LEU A 442 2.11 -33.03 -30.88
C LEU A 442 3.42 -32.49 -30.29
N LEU A 443 3.35 -31.77 -29.17
CA LEU A 443 4.53 -31.46 -28.34
C LEU A 443 4.16 -31.24 -26.86
N VAL A 444 3.63 -32.30 -26.24
CA VAL A 444 3.44 -32.39 -24.78
C VAL A 444 4.55 -33.24 -24.17
N SER A 445 5.16 -32.73 -23.09
CA SER A 445 6.10 -33.43 -22.20
C SER A 445 7.48 -33.80 -22.78
N GLN A 446 8.40 -34.11 -21.84
CA GLN A 446 9.84 -34.38 -22.03
C GLN A 446 10.66 -33.10 -22.34
N ILE A 447 11.75 -32.73 -21.64
CA ILE A 447 12.52 -33.41 -20.59
C ILE A 447 12.88 -32.44 -19.44
N LYS A 448 12.74 -32.93 -18.20
CA LYS A 448 13.41 -32.50 -16.96
C LYS A 448 13.87 -33.81 -16.28
N PRO A 449 15.05 -33.96 -15.63
CA PRO A 449 16.13 -32.99 -15.34
C PRO A 449 17.55 -33.42 -15.78
N ARG A 450 18.54 -32.53 -15.61
CA ARG A 450 20.01 -32.71 -15.38
C ARG A 450 20.66 -31.31 -15.40
N LEU A 451 21.75 -30.97 -14.71
CA LEU A 451 22.62 -31.65 -13.73
C LEU A 451 22.44 -30.95 -12.35
N GLN A 452 22.78 -31.48 -11.17
CA GLN A 452 23.93 -32.26 -10.69
C GLN A 452 25.24 -31.45 -10.59
#